data_AF-A0AA43J5D6-F1
#
_entry.id   AF-A0AA43J5D6-F1
#
_cell.length_a   1.000
_cell.length_b   1.000
_cell.length_c   1.000
_cell.angle_alpha   90.00
_cell.angle_beta   90.00
_cell.angle_gamma   90.00
#
_symmetry.space_group_name_H-M   'P 1'
#
loop_
_entity.id
_entity.type
_entity.pdbx_description
1 polymer ?
#
loop_
_entity_poly.entity_id
_entity_poly.type
_entity_poly.pdbx_seq_one_letter_code
_entity_poly.pdbx_strand_id
1 'polypeptide(L)'
;MKITIPHTKQIGESGEVTRATLNDLIRATIDASTAKPTALEIYDSISQRFLFVRERQIYAAAELTGGQFTSTSIRDFLLGATNMSFPRATWYELNTKIVHSVLVVSQKKPALRVMTSLVDLDQLLDRIEKEGKSCIVAATREDFFALLRYEKGKSAAFCWEQCAATPREPSFREEFLIKVYSNAADRPMNVSLFEDFLVSYAPDAKNLPDTFNGRYSDVFLSKPPVAILRFKDREIGRWEIDRPRLRIGRTPDNDIVIDNLGVSRLHAVIEENKGAYSVKDCESLNGTVVNGERTPEKTLQDGDEISIGKHTIVFRVSSGHAVPEPETIAGFDQTMIISRTAAQQAHLSQKTQEAPATPAPARPAGAGSPRLVIHTDYGDRVVEIADEAVTIGRDVDSDVRVNGLFVASRHVEITRENGRVVLRRLGGLRSVKVSGKAVKEVELKDNDEIQIASESFVFHE
;
A
#
# COMPACT_ATOMS: atom_id res chain seq x y z
N MET A 1 -13.84 -6.09 -26.72
CA MET A 1 -12.68 -6.51 -27.55
C MET A 1 -11.61 -7.01 -26.60
N LYS A 2 -10.93 -8.12 -26.91
CA LYS A 2 -10.01 -8.77 -25.97
C LYS A 2 -8.55 -8.33 -26.20
N ILE A 3 -8.00 -7.49 -25.33
CA ILE A 3 -6.55 -7.28 -25.23
C ILE A 3 -5.91 -8.58 -24.73
N THR A 4 -4.90 -9.09 -25.43
CA THR A 4 -4.20 -10.33 -25.03
C THR A 4 -2.83 -9.99 -24.48
N ILE A 5 -2.52 -10.45 -23.25
CA ILE A 5 -1.15 -10.35 -22.73
C ILE A 5 -0.27 -11.37 -23.45
N PRO A 6 0.86 -10.96 -24.04
CA PRO A 6 1.79 -11.84 -24.70
C PRO A 6 2.35 -12.86 -23.74
N HIS A 7 2.26 -14.10 -24.15
CA HIS A 7 2.64 -15.24 -23.37
C HIS A 7 3.62 -16.09 -24.14
N THR A 8 4.52 -16.73 -23.40
CA THR A 8 5.50 -17.64 -24.00
C THR A 8 4.83 -18.91 -24.48
N LYS A 9 3.76 -19.35 -23.79
CA LYS A 9 3.03 -20.57 -24.12
C LYS A 9 1.63 -20.52 -23.53
N GLN A 10 0.61 -20.76 -24.36
CA GLN A 10 -0.74 -21.01 -23.86
C GLN A 10 -0.79 -22.41 -23.25
N ILE A 11 -1.21 -22.51 -21.98
CA ILE A 11 -1.31 -23.79 -21.28
C ILE A 11 -2.68 -24.41 -21.54
N GLY A 12 -3.73 -23.60 -21.52
CA GLY A 12 -5.08 -24.04 -21.84
C GLY A 12 -6.09 -22.91 -21.89
N GLU A 13 -7.30 -23.28 -22.28
CA GLU A 13 -8.47 -22.42 -22.30
C GLU A 13 -9.68 -23.19 -21.76
N SER A 14 -10.64 -22.46 -21.22
CA SER A 14 -11.89 -23.00 -20.72
C SER A 14 -13.07 -22.40 -21.47
N GLY A 15 -14.19 -23.13 -21.46
CA GLY A 15 -15.49 -22.60 -21.84
C GLY A 15 -16.01 -21.60 -20.80
N GLU A 16 -17.29 -21.70 -20.45
CA GLU A 16 -17.87 -20.83 -19.44
C GLU A 16 -17.29 -21.11 -18.04
N VAL A 17 -16.81 -20.06 -17.39
CA VAL A 17 -16.26 -20.12 -16.04
C VAL A 17 -17.41 -20.07 -15.03
N THR A 18 -17.46 -21.09 -14.17
CA THR A 18 -18.41 -21.16 -13.06
C THR A 18 -17.64 -21.09 -11.75
N ARG A 19 -18.35 -20.90 -10.63
CA ARG A 19 -17.73 -20.97 -9.30
C ARG A 19 -17.04 -22.32 -9.05
N ALA A 20 -17.57 -23.41 -9.61
CA ALA A 20 -16.98 -24.74 -9.46
C ALA A 20 -15.68 -24.87 -10.26
N THR A 21 -15.68 -24.43 -11.52
CA THR A 21 -14.50 -24.55 -12.41
C THR A 21 -13.41 -23.54 -12.09
N LEU A 22 -13.74 -22.39 -11.49
CA LEU A 22 -12.78 -21.37 -11.10
C LEU A 22 -11.69 -21.90 -10.15
N ASN A 23 -12.06 -22.75 -9.20
CA ASN A 23 -11.10 -23.34 -8.27
C ASN A 23 -10.06 -24.21 -8.99
N ASP A 24 -10.51 -25.02 -9.94
CA ASP A 24 -9.66 -25.94 -10.71
C ASP A 24 -8.76 -25.16 -11.67
N LEU A 25 -9.25 -24.07 -12.25
CA LEU A 25 -8.48 -23.15 -13.09
C LEU A 25 -7.35 -22.47 -12.31
N ILE A 26 -7.62 -21.98 -11.10
CA ILE A 26 -6.59 -21.39 -10.23
C ILE A 26 -5.54 -22.45 -9.89
N ARG A 27 -5.97 -23.66 -9.51
CA ARG A 27 -5.06 -24.78 -9.21
C ARG A 27 -4.18 -25.14 -10.41
N ALA A 28 -4.76 -25.30 -11.59
CA ALA A 28 -4.02 -25.61 -12.81
C ALA A 28 -3.00 -24.51 -13.17
N THR A 29 -3.36 -23.24 -12.92
CA THR A 29 -2.46 -22.10 -13.14
C THR A 29 -1.29 -22.10 -12.15
N ILE A 30 -1.55 -22.42 -10.87
CA ILE A 30 -0.55 -22.63 -9.82
C ILE A 30 0.41 -23.75 -10.17
N ASP A 31 -0.12 -24.88 -10.58
CA ASP A 31 0.70 -26.06 -10.88
C ASP A 31 1.61 -25.85 -12.09
N ALA A 32 1.19 -25.05 -13.05
CA ALA A 32 2.01 -24.67 -14.18
C ALA A 32 3.10 -23.63 -13.85
N SER A 33 3.03 -22.96 -12.69
CA SER A 33 3.93 -21.86 -12.30
C SER A 33 5.24 -22.30 -11.64
N THR A 34 5.84 -23.41 -12.08
CA THR A 34 7.08 -23.96 -11.49
C THR A 34 8.33 -23.21 -11.95
N ALA A 35 8.54 -23.09 -13.26
CA ALA A 35 9.75 -22.50 -13.83
C ALA A 35 9.58 -21.04 -14.27
N LYS A 36 8.37 -20.69 -14.73
CA LYS A 36 8.01 -19.36 -15.23
C LYS A 36 6.75 -18.89 -14.54
N PRO A 37 6.55 -17.57 -14.38
CA PRO A 37 5.29 -17.07 -13.90
C PRO A 37 4.17 -17.43 -14.87
N THR A 38 2.98 -17.66 -14.36
CA THR A 38 1.78 -17.88 -15.16
C THR A 38 0.75 -16.81 -14.85
N ALA A 39 -0.22 -16.65 -15.74
CA ALA A 39 -1.41 -15.86 -15.45
C ALA A 39 -2.66 -16.65 -15.81
N LEU A 40 -3.67 -16.51 -14.96
CA LEU A 40 -5.05 -16.85 -15.28
C LEU A 40 -5.76 -15.56 -15.70
N GLU A 41 -6.22 -15.54 -16.94
CA GLU A 41 -7.04 -14.48 -17.49
C GLU A 41 -8.50 -14.95 -17.51
N ILE A 42 -9.40 -14.13 -16.95
CA ILE A 42 -10.85 -14.31 -17.02
C ILE A 42 -11.45 -13.07 -17.65
N TYR A 43 -12.30 -13.24 -18.66
CA TYR A 43 -12.80 -12.12 -19.44
C TYR A 43 -14.24 -12.35 -19.92
N ASP A 44 -14.96 -11.25 -20.12
CA ASP A 44 -16.24 -11.18 -20.81
C ASP A 44 -16.21 -10.12 -21.92
N SER A 45 -17.38 -9.64 -22.37
CA SER A 45 -17.46 -8.60 -23.40
C SER A 45 -17.03 -7.20 -22.92
N ILE A 46 -16.96 -6.97 -21.61
CA ILE A 46 -16.80 -5.65 -20.98
C ILE A 46 -15.43 -5.51 -20.32
N SER A 47 -14.96 -6.54 -19.62
CA SER A 47 -13.79 -6.46 -18.74
C SER A 47 -12.91 -7.70 -18.83
N GLN A 48 -11.65 -7.54 -18.42
CA GLN A 48 -10.72 -8.65 -18.25
C GLN A 48 -10.06 -8.57 -16.89
N ARG A 49 -9.80 -9.72 -16.30
CA ARG A 49 -9.21 -9.87 -14.99
C ARG A 49 -8.05 -10.85 -15.08
N PHE A 50 -6.97 -10.53 -14.39
CA PHE A 50 -5.73 -11.29 -14.41
C PHE A 50 -5.36 -11.67 -12.99
N LEU A 51 -5.05 -12.94 -12.79
CA LEU A 51 -4.43 -13.47 -11.59
C LEU A 51 -3.02 -13.92 -11.94
N PHE A 52 -2.03 -13.23 -11.39
CA PHE A 52 -0.61 -13.53 -11.62
C PHE A 52 -0.12 -14.50 -10.57
N VAL A 53 0.55 -15.55 -11.03
CA VAL A 53 1.09 -16.61 -10.20
C VAL A 53 2.58 -16.75 -10.50
N ARG A 54 3.37 -16.97 -9.46
CA ARG A 54 4.80 -17.19 -9.58
C ARG A 54 5.26 -18.17 -8.50
N GLU A 55 6.16 -19.09 -8.85
CA GLU A 55 6.74 -20.03 -7.89
C GLU A 55 5.64 -20.78 -7.11
N ARG A 56 4.59 -21.20 -7.83
CA ARG A 56 3.39 -21.86 -7.29
C ARG A 56 2.59 -21.05 -6.24
N GLN A 57 2.84 -19.74 -6.14
CA GLN A 57 2.13 -18.85 -5.24
C GLN A 57 1.35 -17.77 -6.00
N ILE A 58 0.15 -17.44 -5.50
CA ILE A 58 -0.63 -16.34 -6.07
C ILE A 58 0.00 -15.02 -5.62
N TYR A 59 0.40 -14.21 -6.60
CA TYR A 59 1.25 -13.06 -6.37
C TYR A 59 0.47 -11.74 -6.37
N ALA A 60 -0.34 -11.51 -7.41
CA ALA A 60 -1.10 -10.28 -7.59
C ALA A 60 -2.32 -10.50 -8.47
N ALA A 61 -3.23 -9.53 -8.45
CA ALA A 61 -4.34 -9.46 -9.40
C ALA A 61 -4.41 -8.08 -10.06
N ALA A 62 -4.92 -8.04 -11.29
CA ALA A 62 -5.22 -6.82 -12.00
C ALA A 62 -6.52 -6.95 -12.78
N GLU A 63 -7.15 -5.80 -13.04
CA GLU A 63 -8.28 -5.67 -13.94
C GLU A 63 -7.91 -4.75 -15.10
N LEU A 64 -8.42 -5.05 -16.28
CA LEU A 64 -8.28 -4.24 -17.48
C LEU A 64 -9.67 -3.83 -17.94
N THR A 65 -9.94 -2.53 -17.80
CA THR A 65 -11.20 -1.90 -18.22
C THR A 65 -10.87 -0.65 -19.02
N GLY A 66 -11.47 -0.50 -20.21
CA GLY A 66 -11.21 0.65 -21.08
C GLY A 66 -9.72 0.84 -21.41
N GLY A 67 -8.97 -0.25 -21.58
CA GLY A 67 -7.55 -0.21 -21.93
C GLY A 67 -6.61 0.24 -20.80
N GLN A 68 -7.12 0.42 -19.58
CA GLN A 68 -6.31 0.75 -18.41
C GLN A 68 -6.20 -0.45 -17.47
N PHE A 69 -4.96 -0.84 -17.15
CA PHE A 69 -4.70 -1.82 -16.10
C PHE A 69 -4.79 -1.15 -14.73
N THR A 70 -5.51 -1.78 -13.80
CA THR A 70 -5.61 -1.37 -12.40
C THR A 70 -5.32 -2.56 -11.50
N SER A 71 -4.39 -2.40 -10.55
CA SER A 71 -4.15 -3.44 -9.55
C SER A 71 -5.36 -3.62 -8.65
N THR A 72 -5.63 -4.87 -8.26
CA THR A 72 -6.77 -5.21 -7.40
C THR A 72 -6.39 -6.30 -6.38
N SER A 73 -7.23 -6.50 -5.36
CA SER A 73 -7.11 -7.62 -4.43
C SER A 73 -7.46 -8.95 -5.09
N ILE A 74 -6.97 -10.07 -4.55
CA ILE A 74 -7.34 -11.44 -4.97
C ILE A 74 -8.84 -11.65 -4.75
N ARG A 75 -9.38 -11.15 -3.63
CA ARG A 75 -10.81 -11.16 -3.32
C ARG A 75 -11.63 -10.49 -4.41
N ASP A 76 -11.27 -9.28 -4.81
CA ASP A 76 -12.01 -8.52 -5.83
C ASP A 76 -11.89 -9.17 -7.21
N PHE A 77 -10.72 -9.76 -7.53
CA PHE A 77 -10.57 -10.60 -8.71
C PHE A 77 -11.61 -11.73 -8.72
N LEU A 78 -11.71 -12.50 -7.63
CA LEU A 78 -12.64 -13.62 -7.51
C LEU A 78 -14.10 -13.16 -7.56
N LEU A 79 -14.47 -12.13 -6.80
CA LEU A 79 -15.84 -11.58 -6.79
C LEU A 79 -16.24 -11.11 -8.19
N GLY A 80 -15.39 -10.31 -8.83
CA GLY A 80 -15.65 -9.81 -10.17
C GLY A 80 -15.71 -10.92 -11.22
N ALA A 81 -14.84 -11.92 -11.16
CA ALA A 81 -14.91 -13.08 -12.04
C ALA A 81 -16.26 -13.83 -11.91
N THR A 82 -16.83 -13.90 -10.71
CA THR A 82 -18.15 -14.52 -10.51
C THR A 82 -19.34 -13.66 -10.92
N ASN A 83 -19.14 -12.36 -11.14
CA ASN A 83 -20.17 -11.41 -11.52
C ASN A 83 -20.14 -11.08 -13.03
N MET A 84 -19.14 -11.56 -13.76
CA MET A 84 -19.03 -11.41 -15.21
C MET A 84 -20.15 -12.15 -15.94
N SER A 85 -20.50 -11.66 -17.14
CA SER A 85 -21.54 -12.28 -17.97
C SER A 85 -20.92 -13.29 -18.93
N PHE A 86 -21.25 -14.58 -18.78
CA PHE A 86 -20.69 -15.69 -19.56
C PHE A 86 -19.15 -15.67 -19.66
N PRO A 87 -18.44 -15.57 -18.51
CA PRO A 87 -16.99 -15.40 -18.50
C PRO A 87 -16.28 -16.59 -19.13
N ARG A 88 -15.19 -16.33 -19.84
CA ARG A 88 -14.26 -17.34 -20.35
C ARG A 88 -12.92 -17.21 -19.66
N ALA A 89 -12.14 -18.30 -19.64
CA ALA A 89 -10.81 -18.29 -19.08
C ALA A 89 -9.74 -18.78 -20.07
N THR A 90 -8.55 -18.20 -19.96
CA THR A 90 -7.34 -18.67 -20.60
C THR A 90 -6.20 -18.58 -19.59
N TRP A 91 -5.30 -19.56 -19.55
CA TRP A 91 -4.12 -19.46 -18.70
C TRP A 91 -2.86 -19.85 -19.46
N TYR A 92 -1.77 -19.17 -19.14
CA TYR A 92 -0.57 -19.19 -19.96
C TYR A 92 0.71 -18.86 -19.17
N GLU A 93 1.84 -19.33 -19.68
CA GLU A 93 3.18 -19.01 -19.18
C GLU A 93 3.60 -17.63 -19.68
N LEU A 94 4.11 -16.79 -18.78
CA LEU A 94 4.55 -15.43 -19.07
C LEU A 94 6.07 -15.29 -18.96
N ASN A 95 6.57 -14.22 -19.57
CA ASN A 95 7.93 -13.74 -19.34
C ASN A 95 7.94 -12.88 -18.06
N THR A 96 8.90 -13.11 -17.16
CA THR A 96 9.03 -12.38 -15.89
C THR A 96 9.10 -10.86 -16.07
N LYS A 97 9.80 -10.37 -17.11
CA LYS A 97 9.88 -8.94 -17.41
C LYS A 97 8.53 -8.36 -17.83
N ILE A 98 7.70 -9.14 -18.52
CA ILE A 98 6.36 -8.71 -18.93
C ILE A 98 5.43 -8.64 -17.73
N VAL A 99 5.38 -9.68 -16.89
CA VAL A 99 4.59 -9.69 -15.64
C VAL A 99 4.95 -8.47 -14.80
N HIS A 100 6.24 -8.27 -14.55
CA HIS A 100 6.73 -7.12 -13.79
C HIS A 100 6.29 -5.80 -14.43
N SER A 101 6.37 -5.66 -15.75
CA SER A 101 6.05 -4.40 -16.41
C SER A 101 4.54 -4.11 -16.38
N VAL A 102 3.69 -5.12 -16.52
CA VAL A 102 2.23 -4.99 -16.34
C VAL A 102 1.89 -4.57 -14.91
N LEU A 103 2.58 -5.12 -13.90
CA LEU A 103 2.40 -4.72 -12.50
C LEU A 103 2.84 -3.28 -12.24
N VAL A 104 3.95 -2.83 -12.85
CA VAL A 104 4.36 -1.42 -12.76
C VAL A 104 3.28 -0.51 -13.34
N VAL A 105 2.80 -0.81 -14.55
CA VAL A 105 1.75 -0.01 -15.19
C VAL A 105 0.45 0.02 -14.38
N SER A 106 0.13 -1.07 -13.67
CA SER A 106 -1.12 -1.16 -12.89
C SER A 106 -1.05 -0.55 -11.49
N GLN A 107 0.15 -0.43 -10.89
CA GLN A 107 0.35 0.04 -9.52
C GLN A 107 0.95 1.45 -9.42
N LYS A 108 1.65 1.91 -10.47
CA LYS A 108 2.44 3.16 -10.41
C LYS A 108 1.80 4.30 -11.17
N LYS A 109 2.15 5.51 -10.75
CA LYS A 109 1.89 6.72 -11.53
C LYS A 109 3.02 6.92 -12.54
N PRO A 110 2.71 7.22 -13.80
CA PRO A 110 3.74 7.48 -14.79
C PRO A 110 4.48 8.79 -14.48
N ALA A 111 5.78 8.82 -14.75
CA ALA A 111 6.60 10.02 -14.67
C ALA A 111 6.26 11.01 -15.80
N LEU A 112 5.83 10.48 -16.95
CA LEU A 112 5.34 11.25 -18.09
C LEU A 112 4.09 10.58 -18.67
N ARG A 113 3.05 11.36 -18.97
CA ARG A 113 1.89 10.91 -19.73
C ARG A 113 1.53 11.95 -20.80
N VAL A 114 1.55 11.54 -22.05
CA VAL A 114 1.33 12.40 -23.23
C VAL A 114 0.53 11.66 -24.29
N MET A 115 -0.06 12.38 -25.24
CA MET A 115 -0.71 11.77 -26.40
C MET A 115 0.28 11.59 -27.55
N THR A 116 0.10 10.56 -28.39
CA THR A 116 0.92 10.35 -29.60
C THR A 116 0.90 11.51 -30.59
N SER A 117 -0.11 12.38 -30.54
CA SER A 117 -0.17 13.61 -31.35
C SER A 117 0.72 14.75 -30.84
N LEU A 118 1.18 14.67 -29.60
CA LEU A 118 1.93 15.73 -28.91
C LEU A 118 3.40 15.35 -28.64
N VAL A 119 3.80 14.13 -28.99
CA VAL A 119 5.15 13.62 -28.76
C VAL A 119 5.65 12.91 -30.01
N ASP A 120 6.88 13.20 -30.40
CA ASP A 120 7.62 12.35 -31.33
C ASP A 120 8.15 11.15 -30.53
N LEU A 121 7.51 10.00 -30.72
CA LEU A 121 7.83 8.79 -29.98
C LEU A 121 9.22 8.27 -30.32
N ASP A 122 9.68 8.46 -31.57
CA ASP A 122 11.00 8.01 -32.01
C ASP A 122 12.09 8.80 -31.27
N GLN A 123 11.96 10.12 -31.23
CA GLN A 123 12.86 10.99 -30.46
C GLN A 123 12.84 10.72 -28.94
N LEU A 124 11.67 10.36 -28.39
CA LEU A 124 11.55 9.98 -26.98
C LEU A 124 12.39 8.71 -26.70
N LEU A 125 12.25 7.69 -27.54
CA LEU A 125 12.97 6.42 -27.41
C LEU A 125 14.48 6.61 -27.61
N ASP A 126 14.90 7.42 -28.60
CA ASP A 126 16.31 7.76 -28.81
C ASP A 126 16.95 8.41 -27.57
N ARG A 127 16.21 9.30 -26.90
CA ARG A 127 16.68 9.93 -25.67
C ARG A 127 16.88 8.91 -24.55
N ILE A 128 15.94 7.98 -24.38
CA ILE A 128 16.02 6.90 -23.39
C ILE A 128 17.27 6.03 -23.63
N GLU A 129 17.51 5.67 -24.89
CA GLU A 129 18.65 4.85 -25.31
C GLU A 129 19.97 5.58 -25.09
N LYS A 130 20.05 6.84 -25.52
CA LYS A 130 21.25 7.68 -25.38
C LYS A 130 21.60 7.97 -23.93
N GLU A 131 20.60 8.22 -23.08
CA GLU A 131 20.79 8.44 -21.64
C GLU A 131 21.03 7.15 -20.86
N GLY A 132 20.88 5.98 -21.50
CA GLY A 132 21.06 4.69 -20.84
C GLY A 132 20.00 4.40 -19.77
N LYS A 133 18.81 4.98 -19.90
CA LYS A 133 17.75 4.87 -18.89
C LYS A 133 17.12 3.48 -18.85
N SER A 134 16.70 3.07 -17.66
CA SER A 134 15.79 1.93 -17.46
C SER A 134 14.39 2.49 -17.25
N CYS A 135 13.47 2.20 -18.17
CA CYS A 135 12.10 2.67 -18.08
C CYS A 135 11.14 1.70 -18.76
N ILE A 136 9.86 1.83 -18.46
CA ILE A 136 8.77 1.15 -19.16
C ILE A 136 7.98 2.21 -19.90
N VAL A 137 7.78 2.02 -21.20
CA VAL A 137 6.95 2.86 -22.05
C VAL A 137 5.70 2.06 -22.41
N ALA A 138 4.53 2.57 -22.04
CA ALA A 138 3.24 1.94 -22.33
C ALA A 138 2.40 2.85 -23.24
N ALA A 139 1.92 2.30 -24.35
CA ALA A 139 0.99 2.94 -25.25
C ALA A 139 -0.40 2.31 -25.08
N THR A 140 -1.39 3.13 -24.74
CA THR A 140 -2.72 2.64 -24.29
C THR A 140 -3.87 3.43 -24.90
N ARG A 141 -4.91 2.71 -25.31
CA ARG A 141 -6.23 3.18 -25.76
C ARG A 141 -7.27 2.13 -25.34
N GLU A 142 -8.55 2.46 -25.39
CA GLU A 142 -9.65 1.57 -24.96
C GLU A 142 -9.58 0.14 -25.51
N ASP A 143 -9.04 0.00 -26.72
CA ASP A 143 -8.93 -1.19 -27.54
C ASP A 143 -7.47 -1.59 -27.83
N PHE A 144 -6.48 -0.86 -27.30
CA PHE A 144 -5.07 -1.04 -27.66
C PHE A 144 -4.17 -0.99 -26.42
N PHE A 145 -3.28 -1.96 -26.29
CA PHE A 145 -2.25 -1.96 -25.26
C PHE A 145 -0.92 -2.49 -25.82
N ALA A 146 0.11 -1.64 -25.82
CA ALA A 146 1.48 -2.04 -26.12
C ALA A 146 2.42 -1.57 -25.01
N LEU A 147 3.47 -2.35 -24.75
CA LEU A 147 4.47 -2.01 -23.75
C LEU A 147 5.88 -2.34 -24.23
N LEU A 148 6.83 -1.44 -23.99
CA LEU A 148 8.25 -1.60 -24.27
C LEU A 148 9.04 -1.32 -22.99
N ARG A 149 9.87 -2.28 -22.59
CA ARG A 149 10.76 -2.17 -21.42
C ARG A 149 12.19 -1.93 -21.88
N TYR A 150 12.82 -0.91 -21.32
CA TYR A 150 14.24 -0.62 -21.43
C TYR A 150 14.99 -0.98 -20.16
N GLU A 151 16.18 -1.54 -20.32
CA GLU A 151 17.15 -1.78 -19.25
C GLU A 151 18.50 -1.22 -19.69
N LYS A 152 19.02 -0.24 -18.96
CA LYS A 152 20.30 0.43 -19.28
C LYS A 152 20.35 0.91 -20.75
N GLY A 153 19.26 1.50 -21.23
CA GLY A 153 19.13 2.00 -22.60
C GLY A 153 18.99 0.93 -23.69
N LYS A 154 18.76 -0.34 -23.34
CA LYS A 154 18.52 -1.41 -24.33
C LYS A 154 17.08 -1.92 -24.23
N SER A 155 16.42 -2.11 -25.38
CA SER A 155 15.10 -2.73 -25.44
C SER A 155 15.17 -4.18 -24.93
N ALA A 156 14.59 -4.42 -23.76
CA ALA A 156 14.75 -5.66 -22.99
C ALA A 156 13.53 -6.59 -23.08
N ALA A 157 12.34 -6.03 -23.30
CA ALA A 157 11.11 -6.79 -23.53
C ALA A 157 10.07 -5.93 -24.24
N PHE A 158 9.24 -6.54 -25.07
CA PHE A 158 8.11 -5.89 -25.74
C PHE A 158 6.85 -6.74 -25.58
N CYS A 159 5.71 -6.07 -25.50
CA CYS A 159 4.41 -6.68 -25.33
C CYS A 159 3.38 -6.04 -26.27
N TRP A 160 2.87 -6.85 -27.21
CA TRP A 160 1.72 -6.59 -28.08
C TRP A 160 1.06 -7.92 -28.45
N GLU A 161 -0.26 -7.94 -28.69
CA GLU A 161 -1.24 -9.05 -28.83
C GLU A 161 -0.77 -10.44 -29.31
N GLN A 162 0.36 -10.59 -30.00
CA GLN A 162 1.01 -11.86 -30.33
C GLN A 162 2.54 -11.68 -30.41
N CYS A 163 3.25 -11.72 -29.28
CA CYS A 163 4.71 -11.95 -29.27
C CYS A 163 4.99 -13.37 -28.77
N ALA A 164 4.80 -14.37 -29.66
CA ALA A 164 5.14 -15.76 -29.37
C ALA A 164 6.64 -16.07 -29.55
N ALA A 165 7.42 -15.13 -30.10
CA ALA A 165 8.86 -15.29 -30.32
C ALA A 165 9.60 -13.99 -30.05
N THR A 166 10.81 -14.09 -29.50
CA THR A 166 11.85 -13.04 -29.65
C THR A 166 12.04 -12.80 -31.14
N PRO A 167 11.74 -11.60 -31.66
CA PRO A 167 12.01 -11.27 -33.05
C PRO A 167 13.49 -11.49 -33.35
N ARG A 168 13.81 -12.15 -34.47
CA ARG A 168 15.18 -12.17 -35.01
C ARG A 168 15.54 -10.81 -35.63
N GLU A 169 14.52 -10.14 -36.16
CA GLU A 169 14.42 -8.77 -36.66
C GLU A 169 12.94 -8.60 -37.08
N PRO A 170 12.29 -7.43 -36.86
CA PRO A 170 12.82 -6.16 -36.33
C PRO A 170 13.14 -6.21 -34.83
N SER A 171 13.90 -5.25 -34.33
CA SER A 171 14.12 -5.07 -32.89
C SER A 171 12.80 -4.78 -32.14
N PHE A 172 12.74 -5.08 -30.84
CA PHE A 172 11.57 -4.76 -30.00
C PHE A 172 11.13 -3.29 -30.07
N ARG A 173 12.10 -2.38 -30.24
CA ARG A 173 11.88 -0.95 -30.44
C ARG A 173 11.11 -0.68 -31.73
N GLU A 174 11.58 -1.23 -32.84
CA GLU A 174 10.97 -1.05 -34.15
C GLU A 174 9.56 -1.66 -34.20
N GLU A 175 9.39 -2.87 -33.66
CA GLU A 175 8.06 -3.49 -33.55
C GLU A 175 7.09 -2.62 -32.75
N PHE A 176 7.53 -2.08 -31.61
CA PHE A 176 6.72 -1.17 -30.81
C PHE A 176 6.30 0.07 -31.60
N LEU A 177 7.22 0.73 -32.28
CA LEU A 177 6.91 1.91 -33.10
C LEU A 177 5.94 1.60 -34.24
N ILE A 178 6.17 0.51 -34.96
CA ILE A 178 5.28 0.07 -36.05
C ILE A 178 3.87 -0.10 -35.50
N LYS A 179 3.69 -0.84 -34.39
CA LYS A 179 2.36 -1.09 -33.82
C LYS A 179 1.70 0.18 -33.31
N VAL A 180 2.44 1.04 -32.61
CA VAL A 180 1.89 2.28 -32.07
C VAL A 180 1.49 3.23 -33.19
N TYR A 181 2.35 3.49 -34.18
CA TYR A 181 2.03 4.42 -35.27
C TYR A 181 0.92 3.89 -36.19
N SER A 182 0.94 2.60 -36.55
CA SER A 182 -0.12 2.01 -37.39
C SER A 182 -1.49 2.09 -36.73
N ASN A 183 -1.57 2.05 -35.39
CA ASN A 183 -2.83 2.15 -34.67
C ASN A 183 -3.17 3.59 -34.23
N ALA A 184 -2.18 4.48 -34.13
CA ALA A 184 -2.37 5.88 -33.77
C ALA A 184 -2.82 6.75 -34.95
N ALA A 185 -2.65 6.28 -36.20
CA ALA A 185 -2.94 7.03 -37.41
C ALA A 185 -4.37 7.62 -37.43
N ASP A 186 -5.36 6.83 -37.02
CA ASP A 186 -6.77 7.26 -37.04
C ASP A 186 -7.22 7.89 -35.71
N ARG A 187 -6.68 7.43 -34.58
CA ARG A 187 -7.05 7.90 -33.24
C ARG A 187 -5.82 7.90 -32.33
N PRO A 188 -5.40 9.08 -31.81
CA PRO A 188 -4.23 9.16 -30.93
C PRO A 188 -4.44 8.36 -29.66
N MET A 189 -3.34 7.90 -29.08
CA MET A 189 -3.32 7.07 -27.88
C MET A 189 -2.43 7.68 -26.80
N ASN A 190 -2.60 7.24 -25.55
CA ASN A 190 -1.81 7.71 -24.42
C ASN A 190 -0.49 6.95 -24.36
N VAL A 191 0.62 7.67 -24.39
CA VAL A 191 1.96 7.17 -24.09
C VAL A 191 2.29 7.56 -22.65
N SER A 192 2.61 6.56 -21.84
CA SER A 192 3.00 6.72 -20.44
C SER A 192 4.39 6.13 -20.22
N LEU A 193 5.25 6.86 -19.50
CA LEU A 193 6.61 6.43 -19.15
C LEU A 193 6.71 6.21 -17.63
N PHE A 194 7.27 5.08 -17.23
CA PHE A 194 7.45 4.68 -15.84
C PHE A 194 8.93 4.45 -15.54
N GLU A 195 9.44 5.12 -14.51
CA GLU A 195 10.84 5.01 -14.04
C GLU A 195 10.92 4.34 -12.65
N ASP A 196 9.81 4.32 -11.90
CA ASP A 196 9.69 3.56 -10.65
C ASP A 196 9.16 2.15 -10.96
N PHE A 197 9.98 1.15 -10.62
CA PHE A 197 9.75 -0.25 -10.92
C PHE A 197 9.31 -1.03 -9.66
N LEU A 198 9.21 -0.38 -8.50
CA LEU A 198 8.97 -1.04 -7.22
C LEU A 198 7.53 -1.54 -7.08
N VAL A 199 7.27 -2.80 -7.36
CA VAL A 199 5.93 -3.39 -7.24
C VAL A 199 5.73 -4.11 -5.91
N SER A 200 4.47 -4.19 -5.47
CA SER A 200 4.05 -4.94 -4.28
C SER A 200 3.15 -6.12 -4.66
N TYR A 201 3.05 -7.08 -3.75
CA TYR A 201 2.04 -8.14 -3.79
C TYR A 201 0.63 -7.53 -3.71
N ALA A 202 -0.39 -8.30 -4.13
CA ALA A 202 -1.77 -7.96 -3.78
C ALA A 202 -1.91 -7.89 -2.24
N PRO A 203 -2.74 -6.98 -1.71
CA PRO A 203 -2.83 -6.73 -0.26
C PRO A 203 -3.26 -7.96 0.55
N ASP A 204 -4.04 -8.84 -0.07
CA ASP A 204 -4.59 -10.08 0.48
C ASP A 204 -3.93 -11.33 -0.11
N ALA A 205 -2.78 -11.21 -0.77
CA ALA A 205 -2.01 -12.35 -1.25
C ALA A 205 -1.52 -13.20 -0.06
N LYS A 206 -1.86 -14.49 -0.08
CA LYS A 206 -1.49 -15.45 0.97
C LYS A 206 -0.59 -16.53 0.36
N ASN A 207 0.47 -16.89 1.09
CA ASN A 207 1.29 -18.04 0.72
C ASN A 207 0.60 -19.30 1.23
N LEU A 208 0.08 -20.10 0.31
CA LEU A 208 -0.58 -21.35 0.64
C LEU A 208 0.43 -22.50 0.49
N PRO A 209 0.47 -23.45 1.42
CA PRO A 209 1.40 -24.58 1.32
C PRO A 209 1.10 -25.40 0.06
N ASP A 210 2.12 -26.02 -0.52
CA ASP A 210 1.96 -26.86 -1.72
C ASP A 210 0.96 -28.02 -1.51
N THR A 211 0.73 -28.40 -0.26
CA THR A 211 -0.23 -29.44 0.15
C THR A 211 -1.68 -28.93 0.26
N PHE A 212 -1.97 -27.66 -0.02
CA PHE A 212 -3.30 -27.08 0.10
C PHE A 212 -4.30 -27.72 -0.87
N ASN A 213 -5.29 -28.43 -0.33
CA ASN A 213 -6.35 -29.11 -1.09
C ASN A 213 -7.73 -28.48 -0.94
N GLY A 214 -7.83 -27.33 -0.26
CA GLY A 214 -9.09 -26.59 -0.09
C GLY A 214 -9.49 -25.80 -1.34
N ARG A 215 -10.57 -25.03 -1.20
CA ARG A 215 -11.01 -24.08 -2.23
C ARG A 215 -10.37 -22.71 -2.02
N TYR A 216 -9.80 -22.13 -3.07
CA TYR A 216 -9.23 -20.78 -3.01
C TYR A 216 -10.30 -19.72 -2.70
N SER A 217 -11.52 -19.91 -3.20
CA SER A 217 -12.66 -19.05 -2.85
C SER A 217 -12.86 -18.96 -1.35
N ASP A 218 -12.72 -20.06 -0.61
CA ASP A 218 -12.99 -20.08 0.83
C ASP A 218 -11.92 -19.30 1.61
N VAL A 219 -10.70 -19.26 1.08
CA VAL A 219 -9.56 -18.53 1.67
C VAL A 219 -9.64 -17.03 1.44
N PHE A 220 -10.04 -16.60 0.24
CA PHE A 220 -10.00 -15.18 -0.17
C PHE A 220 -11.37 -14.49 -0.13
N LEU A 221 -12.48 -15.24 -0.25
CA LEU A 221 -13.84 -14.71 -0.12
C LEU A 221 -14.42 -14.86 1.28
N SER A 222 -13.80 -15.63 2.18
CA SER A 222 -14.19 -15.61 3.60
C SER A 222 -14.14 -14.18 4.10
N LYS A 223 -15.12 -13.80 4.93
CA LYS A 223 -15.11 -12.46 5.52
C LYS A 223 -13.81 -12.30 6.32
N PRO A 224 -13.14 -11.14 6.25
CA PRO A 224 -11.94 -10.90 7.05
C PRO A 224 -12.24 -11.19 8.53
N PRO A 225 -11.23 -11.60 9.32
CA PRO A 225 -11.43 -11.78 10.73
C PRO A 225 -11.90 -10.48 11.36
N VAL A 226 -12.55 -10.58 12.50
CA VAL A 226 -13.18 -9.45 13.16
C VAL A 226 -12.65 -9.36 14.58
N ALA A 227 -12.20 -8.17 14.95
CA ALA A 227 -11.94 -7.79 16.33
C ALA A 227 -13.23 -7.19 16.92
N ILE A 228 -13.79 -7.84 17.93
CA ILE A 228 -14.98 -7.38 18.65
C ILE A 228 -14.55 -6.81 19.99
N LEU A 229 -14.57 -5.49 20.15
CA LEU A 229 -14.24 -4.85 21.42
C LEU A 229 -15.43 -4.92 22.37
N ARG A 230 -15.17 -5.41 23.57
CA ARG A 230 -16.12 -5.50 24.68
C ARG A 230 -15.60 -4.72 25.87
N PHE A 231 -16.53 -4.11 26.58
CA PHE A 231 -16.31 -3.58 27.91
C PHE A 231 -17.29 -4.28 28.85
N LYS A 232 -16.75 -5.07 29.79
CA LYS A 232 -17.53 -6.10 30.51
C LYS A 232 -18.17 -7.05 29.48
N ASP A 233 -19.48 -7.24 29.51
CA ASP A 233 -20.20 -8.15 28.60
C ASP A 233 -20.87 -7.42 27.41
N ARG A 234 -20.64 -6.12 27.25
CA ARG A 234 -21.23 -5.33 26.18
C ARG A 234 -20.25 -5.14 25.04
N GLU A 235 -20.66 -5.50 23.83
CA GLU A 235 -19.99 -5.12 22.59
C GLU A 235 -20.09 -3.60 22.40
N ILE A 236 -18.93 -2.94 22.31
CA ILE A 236 -18.82 -1.50 22.11
C ILE A 236 -18.27 -1.14 20.72
N GLY A 237 -17.75 -2.12 19.98
CA GLY A 237 -17.43 -1.94 18.58
C GLY A 237 -16.95 -3.22 17.90
N ARG A 238 -16.93 -3.17 16.58
CA ARG A 238 -16.58 -4.28 15.70
C ARG A 238 -15.73 -3.75 14.54
N TRP A 239 -14.55 -4.32 14.36
CA TRP A 239 -13.61 -3.94 13.30
C TRP A 239 -13.27 -5.15 12.46
N GLU A 240 -13.38 -5.02 11.14
CA GLU A 240 -12.83 -5.98 10.20
C GLU A 240 -11.31 -5.82 10.15
N ILE A 241 -10.59 -6.94 10.19
CA ILE A 241 -9.14 -6.98 10.08
C ILE A 241 -8.82 -7.14 8.59
N ASP A 242 -8.97 -6.05 7.87
CA ASP A 242 -8.88 -5.93 6.41
C ASP A 242 -7.51 -5.48 5.91
N ARG A 243 -6.56 -5.34 6.83
CA ARG A 243 -5.22 -4.79 6.61
C ARG A 243 -4.20 -5.63 7.36
N PRO A 244 -2.93 -5.67 6.92
CA PRO A 244 -1.98 -6.60 7.52
C PRO A 244 -1.52 -6.21 8.92
N ARG A 245 -1.90 -5.01 9.41
CA ARG A 245 -1.51 -4.49 10.71
C ARG A 245 -2.63 -3.61 11.27
N LEU A 246 -3.20 -4.01 12.40
CA LEU A 246 -4.25 -3.29 13.12
C LEU A 246 -3.71 -2.83 14.47
N ARG A 247 -3.60 -1.53 14.66
CA ARG A 247 -3.06 -0.91 15.88
C ARG A 247 -4.16 -0.72 16.92
N ILE A 248 -3.85 -1.01 18.18
CA ILE A 248 -4.75 -0.89 19.32
C ILE A 248 -4.10 0.00 20.37
N GLY A 249 -4.82 1.00 20.85
CA GLY A 249 -4.29 1.89 21.89
C GLY A 249 -5.23 3.03 22.26
N ARG A 250 -4.77 3.90 23.16
CA ARG A 250 -5.59 5.01 23.69
C ARG A 250 -5.65 6.21 22.75
N THR A 251 -4.63 6.41 21.93
CA THR A 251 -4.56 7.58 21.05
C THR A 251 -5.31 7.35 19.73
N PRO A 252 -5.82 8.42 19.10
CA PRO A 252 -6.64 8.31 17.89
C PRO A 252 -5.86 7.94 16.62
N ASP A 253 -4.54 7.78 16.68
CA ASP A 253 -3.71 7.26 15.59
C ASP A 253 -3.75 5.73 15.46
N ASN A 254 -4.47 5.05 16.36
CA ASN A 254 -4.70 3.60 16.31
C ASN A 254 -6.00 3.28 15.56
N ASP A 255 -6.06 2.08 14.98
CA ASP A 255 -7.26 1.59 14.28
C ASP A 255 -8.39 1.25 15.28
N ILE A 256 -8.04 0.65 16.42
CA ILE A 256 -8.94 0.43 17.56
C ILE A 256 -8.54 1.38 18.69
N VAL A 257 -9.36 2.40 18.89
CA VAL A 257 -9.15 3.40 19.95
C VAL A 257 -9.90 2.99 21.21
N ILE A 258 -9.17 2.81 22.30
CA ILE A 258 -9.72 2.51 23.63
C ILE A 258 -9.36 3.67 24.55
N ASP A 259 -10.27 4.64 24.68
CA ASP A 259 -10.06 5.82 25.52
C ASP A 259 -10.16 5.46 27.02
N ASN A 260 -9.06 4.95 27.56
CA ASN A 260 -8.97 4.57 28.95
C ASN A 260 -7.53 4.74 29.46
N LEU A 261 -7.35 5.40 30.61
CA LEU A 261 -6.03 5.65 31.22
C LEU A 261 -5.20 4.38 31.48
N GLY A 262 -5.85 3.21 31.62
CA GLY A 262 -5.19 1.92 31.74
C GLY A 262 -4.65 1.36 30.41
N VAL A 263 -4.78 2.08 29.31
CA VAL A 263 -4.33 1.68 27.97
C VAL A 263 -3.21 2.63 27.52
N SER A 264 -2.05 2.07 27.15
CA SER A 264 -0.95 2.81 26.53
C SER A 264 -1.38 3.50 25.23
N ARG A 265 -0.64 4.56 24.84
CA ARG A 265 -0.89 5.30 23.58
C ARG A 265 -0.94 4.35 22.39
N LEU A 266 0.11 3.55 22.21
CA LEU A 266 0.11 2.32 21.42
C LEU A 266 0.25 1.17 22.42
N HIS A 267 -0.73 0.26 22.48
CA HIS A 267 -0.76 -0.81 23.48
C HIS A 267 -0.40 -2.15 22.87
N ALA A 268 -1.09 -2.51 21.79
CA ALA A 268 -0.88 -3.77 21.10
C ALA A 268 -1.13 -3.58 19.61
N VAL A 269 -0.67 -4.54 18.83
CA VAL A 269 -0.94 -4.61 17.40
C VAL A 269 -1.35 -6.03 17.07
N ILE A 270 -2.41 -6.17 16.26
CA ILE A 270 -2.72 -7.43 15.59
C ILE A 270 -2.07 -7.39 14.20
N GLU A 271 -1.22 -8.35 13.91
CA GLU A 271 -0.50 -8.47 12.64
C GLU A 271 -0.98 -9.71 11.89
N GLU A 272 -1.28 -9.54 10.61
CA GLU A 272 -1.49 -10.66 9.70
C GLU A 272 -0.16 -11.01 9.03
N ASN A 273 0.26 -12.26 9.22
CA ASN A 273 1.39 -12.86 8.55
C ASN A 273 0.90 -14.05 7.74
N LYS A 274 0.74 -13.86 6.43
CA LYS A 274 0.41 -14.91 5.45
C LYS A 274 -0.89 -15.68 5.76
N GLY A 275 -1.88 -15.03 6.37
CA GLY A 275 -3.15 -15.63 6.78
C GLY A 275 -3.19 -16.15 8.21
N ALA A 276 -2.05 -16.16 8.91
CA ALA A 276 -1.99 -16.27 10.37
C ALA A 276 -2.11 -14.88 11.01
N TYR A 277 -2.80 -14.78 12.14
CA TYR A 277 -2.92 -13.53 12.90
C TYR A 277 -2.18 -13.69 14.22
N SER A 278 -1.37 -12.71 14.61
CA SER A 278 -0.78 -12.66 15.94
C SER A 278 -1.07 -11.33 16.60
N VAL A 279 -1.19 -11.33 17.93
CA VAL A 279 -1.20 -10.11 18.73
C VAL A 279 0.17 -9.92 19.36
N LYS A 280 0.69 -8.69 19.27
CA LYS A 280 1.97 -8.29 19.85
C LYS A 280 1.79 -7.09 20.77
N ASP A 281 2.31 -7.20 21.98
CA ASP A 281 2.36 -6.10 22.94
C ASP A 281 3.44 -5.08 22.53
N CYS A 282 3.12 -3.79 22.59
CA CYS A 282 4.03 -2.69 22.26
C CYS A 282 4.60 -2.02 23.52
N GLU A 283 5.16 -2.82 24.43
CA GLU A 283 5.73 -2.38 25.71
C GLU A 283 4.70 -1.59 26.56
N SER A 284 3.47 -2.09 26.58
CA SER A 284 2.37 -1.48 27.29
C SER A 284 2.57 -1.52 28.81
N LEU A 285 2.07 -0.49 29.51
CA LEU A 285 2.26 -0.35 30.95
C LEU A 285 1.62 -1.51 31.74
N ASN A 286 0.42 -1.93 31.33
CA ASN A 286 -0.35 -2.97 32.02
C ASN A 286 -0.20 -4.36 31.40
N GLY A 287 0.41 -4.45 30.21
CA GLY A 287 0.54 -5.70 29.46
C GLY A 287 -0.74 -6.12 28.74
N THR A 288 -0.53 -6.96 27.73
CA THR A 288 -1.57 -7.65 26.95
C THR A 288 -1.72 -9.08 27.47
N VAL A 289 -2.98 -9.48 27.73
CA VAL A 289 -3.31 -10.82 28.24
C VAL A 289 -4.20 -11.52 27.22
N VAL A 290 -3.88 -12.76 26.84
CA VAL A 290 -4.65 -13.54 25.85
C VAL A 290 -5.12 -14.84 26.50
N ASN A 291 -6.44 -15.03 26.60
CA ASN A 291 -7.06 -16.17 27.29
C ASN A 291 -6.55 -16.35 28.73
N GLY A 292 -6.34 -15.25 29.45
CA GLY A 292 -5.87 -15.24 30.84
C GLY A 292 -4.34 -15.32 31.01
N GLU A 293 -3.57 -15.47 29.93
CA GLU A 293 -2.11 -15.55 29.97
C GLU A 293 -1.47 -14.26 29.45
N ARG A 294 -0.59 -13.62 30.23
CA ARG A 294 0.16 -12.43 29.79
C ARG A 294 1.24 -12.84 28.81
N THR A 295 1.24 -12.25 27.62
CA THR A 295 2.17 -12.63 26.55
C THR A 295 2.70 -11.41 25.80
N PRO A 296 4.00 -11.36 25.45
CA PRO A 296 4.53 -10.32 24.55
C PRO A 296 4.07 -10.52 23.11
N GLU A 297 3.83 -11.77 22.69
CA GLU A 297 3.34 -12.11 21.35
C GLU A 297 2.59 -13.46 21.36
N LYS A 298 1.46 -13.57 20.66
CA LYS A 298 0.73 -14.84 20.53
C LYS A 298 -0.05 -14.92 19.23
N THR A 299 0.02 -16.07 18.57
CA THR A 299 -0.83 -16.41 17.41
C THR A 299 -2.27 -16.59 17.89
N LEU A 300 -3.20 -15.90 17.22
CA LEU A 300 -4.62 -15.85 17.53
C LEU A 300 -5.38 -16.96 16.80
N GLN A 301 -6.32 -17.57 17.51
CA GLN A 301 -7.29 -18.54 16.99
C GLN A 301 -8.72 -18.00 17.14
N ASP A 302 -9.66 -18.55 16.36
CA ASP A 302 -11.07 -18.15 16.47
C ASP A 302 -11.58 -18.28 17.90
N GLY A 303 -12.12 -17.18 18.42
CA GLY A 303 -12.66 -17.08 19.76
C GLY A 303 -11.67 -16.63 20.84
N ASP A 304 -10.40 -16.42 20.51
CA ASP A 304 -9.43 -15.91 21.47
C ASP A 304 -9.83 -14.54 22.03
N GLU A 305 -9.62 -14.37 23.33
CA GLU A 305 -9.95 -13.16 24.08
C GLU A 305 -8.66 -12.41 24.49
N ILE A 306 -8.47 -11.23 23.92
CA ILE A 306 -7.35 -10.33 24.18
C ILE A 306 -7.81 -9.27 25.19
N SER A 307 -7.36 -9.38 26.42
CA SER A 307 -7.65 -8.42 27.49
C SER A 307 -6.61 -7.30 27.54
N ILE A 308 -7.10 -6.07 27.52
CA ILE A 308 -6.35 -4.81 27.57
C ILE A 308 -6.98 -3.94 28.67
N GLY A 309 -6.37 -3.93 29.85
CA GLY A 309 -6.94 -3.27 31.02
C GLY A 309 -8.30 -3.85 31.41
N LYS A 310 -9.38 -3.06 31.25
CA LYS A 310 -10.77 -3.47 31.52
C LYS A 310 -11.57 -3.87 30.28
N HIS A 311 -10.92 -3.88 29.12
CA HIS A 311 -11.55 -4.18 27.83
C HIS A 311 -11.08 -5.53 27.34
N THR A 312 -11.95 -6.21 26.60
CA THR A 312 -11.65 -7.50 25.99
C THR A 312 -11.95 -7.40 24.51
N ILE A 313 -10.99 -7.76 23.66
CA ILE A 313 -11.18 -7.90 22.23
C ILE A 313 -11.32 -9.39 21.95
N VAL A 314 -12.47 -9.79 21.39
CA VAL A 314 -12.69 -11.16 20.93
C VAL A 314 -12.31 -11.24 19.46
N PHE A 315 -11.34 -12.08 19.14
CA PHE A 315 -10.94 -12.35 17.76
C PHE A 315 -11.86 -13.41 17.16
N ARG A 316 -12.48 -13.10 16.02
CA ARG A 316 -13.39 -14.01 15.31
C ARG A 316 -12.96 -14.21 13.88
N VAL A 317 -12.97 -15.45 13.43
CA VAL A 317 -12.61 -15.84 12.07
C VAL A 317 -13.84 -16.43 11.40
N SER A 318 -14.17 -15.96 10.21
CA SER A 318 -15.21 -16.65 9.42
C SER A 318 -14.62 -17.94 8.85
N SER A 319 -15.35 -19.05 8.98
CA SER A 319 -14.96 -20.39 8.54
C SER A 319 -14.32 -20.35 7.14
N GLY A 320 -13.02 -20.70 7.03
CA GLY A 320 -12.27 -20.64 5.76
C GLY A 320 -10.85 -20.09 5.85
N HIS A 321 -10.43 -19.49 6.97
CA HIS A 321 -9.02 -19.10 7.16
C HIS A 321 -8.22 -20.30 7.66
N ALA A 322 -7.48 -20.95 6.76
CA ALA A 322 -6.35 -21.77 7.17
C ALA A 322 -5.21 -20.83 7.60
N VAL A 323 -4.66 -21.02 8.79
CA VAL A 323 -3.48 -20.34 9.33
C VAL A 323 -2.25 -21.08 8.79
N PRO A 324 -1.51 -20.55 7.80
CA PRO A 324 -0.31 -21.21 7.28
C PRO A 324 0.93 -20.73 8.05
N GLU A 325 1.88 -21.64 8.29
CA GLU A 325 3.14 -21.34 8.95
C GLU A 325 4.09 -20.51 8.07
N PRO A 326 4.92 -19.63 8.66
CA PRO A 326 5.75 -18.70 7.89
C PRO A 326 7.05 -19.33 7.37
N GLU A 327 7.23 -19.38 6.04
CA GLU A 327 8.54 -19.65 5.40
C GLU A 327 8.96 -18.57 4.40
N THR A 328 10.23 -18.17 4.42
CA THR A 328 10.86 -17.11 3.61
C THR A 328 10.99 -17.53 2.14
N ILE A 329 10.45 -16.75 1.19
CA ILE A 329 10.66 -16.98 -0.25
C ILE A 329 11.50 -15.85 -0.84
N ALA A 330 12.59 -16.25 -1.52
CA ALA A 330 13.45 -15.41 -2.33
C ALA A 330 12.99 -15.48 -3.79
N GLY A 331 12.82 -14.34 -4.46
CA GLY A 331 12.60 -14.37 -5.91
C GLY A 331 11.88 -13.16 -6.49
N PHE A 332 12.55 -12.02 -6.57
CA PHE A 332 12.52 -11.07 -7.68
C PHE A 332 13.93 -10.49 -7.75
N ASP A 333 14.34 -9.83 -8.83
CA ASP A 333 15.58 -9.05 -8.82
C ASP A 333 15.63 -8.27 -7.50
N GLN A 334 16.56 -8.60 -6.59
CA GLN A 334 16.49 -8.27 -5.16
C GLN A 334 16.48 -6.75 -4.90
N THR A 335 16.68 -5.95 -5.94
CA THR A 335 16.66 -4.49 -5.93
C THR A 335 15.26 -3.88 -6.14
N MET A 336 14.24 -4.65 -6.54
CA MET A 336 12.98 -4.11 -7.08
C MET A 336 11.71 -4.46 -6.31
N ILE A 337 11.79 -5.31 -5.28
CA ILE A 337 10.62 -5.71 -4.49
C ILE A 337 10.91 -5.57 -3.01
N ILE A 338 10.16 -4.70 -2.37
CA ILE A 338 10.14 -4.61 -0.92
C ILE A 338 9.21 -5.72 -0.42
N SER A 339 9.79 -6.79 0.11
CA SER A 339 9.17 -7.50 1.23
C SER A 339 9.06 -6.49 2.37
N ARG A 340 7.88 -6.33 2.99
CA ARG A 340 7.67 -5.39 4.13
C ARG A 340 8.75 -5.53 5.22
N THR A 341 9.30 -6.71 5.39
CA THR A 341 10.38 -7.02 6.33
C THR A 341 11.74 -6.41 5.95
N ALA A 342 12.06 -6.30 4.66
CA ALA A 342 13.36 -5.80 4.18
C ALA A 342 13.49 -4.27 4.26
N ALA A 343 12.40 -3.52 4.02
CA ALA A 343 12.43 -2.06 4.14
C ALA A 343 12.63 -1.57 5.58
N GLN A 344 12.17 -2.36 6.56
CA GLN A 344 12.36 -2.04 7.98
C GLN A 344 13.78 -2.36 8.46
N GLN A 345 14.43 -3.39 7.89
CA GLN A 345 15.83 -3.73 8.24
C GLN A 345 16.87 -2.88 7.51
N ALA A 346 16.60 -2.44 6.28
CA ALA A 346 17.55 -1.64 5.50
C ALA A 346 17.73 -0.21 6.05
N HIS A 347 16.69 0.39 6.65
CA HIS A 347 16.77 1.72 7.24
C HIS A 347 17.32 1.76 8.68
N LEU A 348 17.33 0.64 9.40
CA LEU A 348 17.95 0.55 10.74
C LEU A 348 19.45 0.21 10.70
N SER A 349 20.00 -0.17 9.55
CA SER A 349 21.38 -0.71 9.47
C SER A 349 22.42 0.28 8.95
N GLN A 350 22.07 1.54 8.63
CA GLN A 350 23.04 2.54 8.16
C GLN A 350 22.83 3.94 8.78
N LYS A 351 23.28 4.07 10.04
CA LYS A 351 23.71 5.27 10.81
C LYS A 351 23.40 4.96 12.28
N THR A 352 24.30 4.92 13.25
CA THR A 352 25.64 5.49 13.43
C THR A 352 26.31 4.67 14.54
N GLN A 353 27.59 4.37 14.40
CA GLN A 353 28.41 3.89 15.52
C GLN A 353 28.47 4.97 16.60
N GLU A 354 27.96 4.69 17.80
CA GLU A 354 28.30 5.47 18.99
C GLU A 354 28.83 4.54 20.09
N ALA A 355 29.99 4.94 20.62
CA ALA A 355 30.69 4.31 21.73
C ALA A 355 29.88 4.43 23.05
N PRO A 356 30.13 3.59 24.05
CA PRO A 356 29.24 3.43 25.20
C PRO A 356 29.28 4.64 26.13
N ALA A 357 28.14 5.32 26.31
CA ALA A 357 27.96 6.35 27.33
C ALA A 357 27.42 5.74 28.64
N THR A 358 28.09 6.06 29.74
CA THR A 358 27.76 5.72 31.12
C THR A 358 26.43 6.38 31.54
N PRO A 359 25.59 5.75 32.38
CA PRO A 359 24.33 6.36 32.79
C PRO A 359 24.56 7.48 33.81
N ALA A 360 24.03 8.67 33.53
CA ALA A 360 23.92 9.78 34.49
C ALA A 360 22.47 9.91 35.00
N PRO A 361 22.27 10.44 36.21
CA PRO A 361 21.18 10.04 37.11
C PRO A 361 19.87 10.81 36.89
N ALA A 362 18.77 10.16 37.26
CA ALA A 362 17.44 10.75 37.32
C ALA A 362 17.36 11.98 38.23
N ARG A 363 16.70 13.05 37.77
CA ARG A 363 16.24 14.19 38.55
C ARG A 363 14.80 14.59 38.14
N PRO A 364 14.06 15.31 39.00
CA PRO A 364 12.66 15.04 39.29
C PRO A 364 11.68 15.99 38.57
N ALA A 365 10.40 15.61 38.63
CA ALA A 365 9.26 16.35 38.09
C ALA A 365 9.06 17.75 38.70
N GLY A 366 8.72 18.74 37.84
CA GLY A 366 7.93 19.92 38.21
C GLY A 366 8.38 21.28 37.63
N ALA A 367 7.78 21.72 36.51
CA ALA A 367 7.39 23.10 36.14
C ALA A 367 6.77 23.08 34.72
N GLY A 368 5.65 23.78 34.50
CA GLY A 368 4.81 23.66 33.30
C GLY A 368 5.55 23.89 31.98
N SER A 369 5.43 22.93 31.06
CA SER A 369 5.87 23.08 29.68
C SER A 369 4.83 23.91 28.90
N PRO A 370 5.25 24.91 28.10
CA PRO A 370 4.34 25.65 27.25
C PRO A 370 3.59 24.68 26.34
N ARG A 371 2.28 24.87 26.19
CA ARG A 371 1.39 23.92 25.53
C ARG A 371 0.44 24.63 24.59
N LEU A 372 0.20 24.00 23.45
CA LEU A 372 -0.81 24.42 22.50
C LEU A 372 -2.08 23.61 22.74
N VAL A 373 -3.18 24.29 23.07
CA VAL A 373 -4.51 23.68 23.20
C VAL A 373 -5.27 23.88 21.90
N ILE A 374 -5.64 22.77 21.29
CA ILE A 374 -6.31 22.69 20.00
C ILE A 374 -7.78 22.40 20.27
N HIS A 375 -8.64 23.37 19.99
CA HIS A 375 -10.08 23.21 20.15
C HIS A 375 -10.63 22.68 18.83
N THR A 376 -11.08 21.42 18.82
CA THR A 376 -11.72 20.82 17.64
C THR A 376 -13.18 20.51 17.96
N ASP A 377 -14.01 20.34 16.93
CA ASP A 377 -15.41 19.91 17.08
C ASP A 377 -15.57 18.55 17.79
N TYR A 378 -14.47 17.81 17.97
CA TYR A 378 -14.40 16.49 18.62
C TYR A 378 -13.69 16.51 19.99
N GLY A 379 -13.36 17.70 20.52
CA GLY A 379 -12.75 17.90 21.84
C GLY A 379 -11.39 18.61 21.80
N ASP A 380 -10.89 18.94 23.00
CA ASP A 380 -9.64 19.67 23.18
C ASP A 380 -8.43 18.72 23.14
N ARG A 381 -7.47 18.98 22.25
CA ARG A 381 -6.21 18.25 22.12
C ARG A 381 -5.07 19.14 22.62
N VAL A 382 -4.17 18.64 23.46
CA VAL A 382 -3.04 19.41 24.01
C VAL A 382 -1.72 18.92 23.41
N VAL A 383 -0.90 19.82 22.89
CA VAL A 383 0.44 19.54 22.35
C VAL A 383 1.47 20.31 23.17
N GLU A 384 2.41 19.60 23.80
CA GLU A 384 3.48 20.25 24.56
C GLU A 384 4.57 20.76 23.61
N ILE A 385 5.00 22.01 23.82
CA ILE A 385 6.09 22.64 23.08
C ILE A 385 7.36 22.41 23.90
N ALA A 386 8.09 21.36 23.52
CA ALA A 386 9.40 21.04 24.07
C ALA A 386 10.50 21.91 23.40
N ASP A 387 11.78 21.56 23.59
CA ASP A 387 12.90 22.27 22.95
C ASP A 387 13.00 21.99 21.43
N GLU A 388 12.22 21.03 20.92
CA GLU A 388 12.10 20.70 19.49
C GLU A 388 11.00 21.53 18.80
N ALA A 389 11.20 21.84 17.53
CA ALA A 389 10.28 22.67 16.75
C ALA A 389 8.96 21.94 16.48
N VAL A 390 7.83 22.52 16.92
CA VAL A 390 6.50 21.96 16.67
C VAL A 390 5.98 22.47 15.32
N THR A 391 5.68 21.54 14.41
CA THR A 391 5.26 21.84 13.04
C THR A 391 3.76 21.64 12.87
N ILE A 392 3.08 22.64 12.29
CA ILE A 392 1.66 22.59 11.96
C ILE A 392 1.50 22.60 10.44
N GLY A 393 0.83 21.60 9.86
CA GLY A 393 0.76 21.43 8.40
C GLY A 393 -0.18 20.33 7.92
N ARG A 394 -0.27 20.15 6.60
CA ARG A 394 -1.14 19.12 5.99
C ARG A 394 -0.51 17.72 6.00
N ASP A 395 0.82 17.66 6.09
CA ASP A 395 1.57 16.43 5.96
C ASP A 395 1.37 15.47 7.14
N VAL A 396 1.63 14.18 6.92
CA VAL A 396 1.59 13.16 7.97
C VAL A 396 2.74 13.31 8.96
N ASP A 397 3.85 13.92 8.52
CA ASP A 397 5.04 14.20 9.33
C ASP A 397 4.95 15.54 10.10
N SER A 398 3.81 16.23 10.08
CA SER A 398 3.58 17.44 10.88
C SER A 398 3.01 17.08 12.26
N ASP A 399 3.59 17.62 13.33
CA ASP A 399 3.18 17.37 14.72
C ASP A 399 1.70 17.69 14.95
N VAL A 400 1.21 18.76 14.32
CA VAL A 400 -0.21 19.11 14.29
C VAL A 400 -0.70 19.12 12.84
N ARG A 401 -1.60 18.18 12.54
CA ARG A 401 -2.19 18.06 11.21
C ARG A 401 -3.42 18.95 11.07
N VAL A 402 -3.41 19.80 10.05
CA VAL A 402 -4.51 20.70 9.72
C VAL A 402 -5.06 20.38 8.34
N ASN A 403 -6.38 20.25 8.26
CA ASN A 403 -7.08 19.98 7.01
C ASN A 403 -7.48 21.30 6.33
N GLY A 404 -7.43 21.34 5.00
CA GLY A 404 -7.90 22.51 4.23
C GLY A 404 -7.21 22.65 2.88
N LEU A 405 -7.99 23.04 1.85
CA LEU A 405 -7.41 23.44 0.58
C LEU A 405 -6.44 24.61 0.83
N PHE A 406 -5.25 24.53 0.23
CA PHE A 406 -4.20 25.56 0.25
C PHE A 406 -3.35 25.66 1.53
N VAL A 407 -3.44 24.68 2.43
CA VAL A 407 -2.49 24.48 3.54
C VAL A 407 -1.24 23.73 3.02
N ALA A 408 -0.05 24.29 3.24
CA ALA A 408 1.22 23.65 2.86
C ALA A 408 1.52 22.40 3.71
N SER A 409 2.39 21.52 3.20
CA SER A 409 2.84 20.32 3.92
C SER A 409 3.38 20.65 5.30
N ARG A 410 4.28 21.64 5.42
CA ARG A 410 4.66 22.31 6.66
C ARG A 410 4.22 23.78 6.56
N HIS A 411 3.15 24.17 7.24
CA HIS A 411 2.56 25.51 7.08
C HIS A 411 3.17 26.51 8.06
N VAL A 412 3.33 26.08 9.30
CA VAL A 412 3.83 26.87 10.42
C VAL A 412 4.77 26.02 11.25
N GLU A 413 5.74 26.66 11.86
CA GLU A 413 6.65 26.07 12.82
C GLU A 413 6.68 26.95 14.07
N ILE A 414 6.62 26.33 15.24
CA ILE A 414 6.67 26.98 16.54
C ILE A 414 7.94 26.49 17.24
N THR A 415 8.85 27.41 17.55
CA THR A 415 10.14 27.12 18.21
C THR A 415 10.26 27.84 19.54
N ARG A 416 10.94 27.22 20.49
CA ARG A 416 11.34 27.88 21.74
C ARG A 416 12.75 28.43 21.59
N GLU A 417 12.87 29.76 21.49
CA GLU A 417 14.14 30.45 21.32
C GLU A 417 14.41 31.39 22.50
N ASN A 418 15.52 31.18 23.21
CA ASN A 418 15.95 32.01 24.35
C ASN A 418 14.86 32.20 25.43
N GLY A 419 14.05 31.16 25.68
CA GLY A 419 12.95 31.18 26.65
C GLY A 419 11.63 31.77 26.13
N ARG A 420 11.56 32.22 24.87
CA ARG A 420 10.35 32.74 24.22
C ARG A 420 9.83 31.73 23.21
N VAL A 421 8.51 31.70 23.00
CA VAL A 421 7.90 30.85 21.98
C VAL A 421 7.61 31.69 20.73
N VAL A 422 8.22 31.33 19.60
CA VAL A 422 8.12 32.07 18.34
C VAL A 422 7.41 31.21 17.31
N LEU A 423 6.40 31.78 16.65
CA LEU A 423 5.69 31.18 15.53
C LEU A 423 6.22 31.76 14.22
N ARG A 424 6.66 30.89 13.30
CA ARG A 424 7.10 31.24 11.94
C ARG A 424 6.27 30.55 10.87
N ARG A 425 5.86 31.30 9.85
CA ARG A 425 5.18 30.73 8.67
C ARG A 425 6.20 30.21 7.66
N LEU A 426 6.12 28.93 7.33
CA LEU A 426 7.02 28.25 6.39
C LEU A 426 6.49 28.24 4.94
N GLY A 427 5.18 28.41 4.71
CA GLY A 427 4.61 28.41 3.36
C GLY A 427 3.08 28.49 3.31
N GLY A 428 2.50 28.10 2.17
CA GLY A 428 1.05 28.02 1.93
C GLY A 428 0.44 29.28 1.33
N LEU A 429 -0.73 29.17 0.68
CA LEU A 429 -1.43 30.32 0.07
C LEU A 429 -2.39 31.01 1.05
N ARG A 430 -2.68 30.39 2.22
CA ARG A 430 -3.50 30.98 3.29
C ARG A 430 -2.63 31.75 4.28
N SER A 431 -3.14 32.89 4.76
CA SER A 431 -2.49 33.67 5.81
C SER A 431 -2.73 33.03 7.18
N VAL A 432 -1.68 32.93 7.99
CA VAL A 432 -1.77 32.58 9.42
C VAL A 432 -2.13 33.84 10.19
N LYS A 433 -3.15 33.77 11.05
CA LYS A 433 -3.53 34.88 11.92
C LYS A 433 -3.22 34.54 13.37
N VAL A 434 -2.69 35.50 14.12
CA VAL A 434 -2.56 35.41 15.57
C VAL A 434 -3.32 36.57 16.18
N SER A 435 -4.28 36.26 17.06
CA SER A 435 -5.19 37.23 17.70
C SER A 435 -5.83 38.18 16.67
N GLY A 436 -6.26 37.61 15.53
CA GLY A 436 -6.94 38.30 14.42
C GLY A 436 -6.03 38.97 13.37
N LYS A 437 -4.71 39.06 13.60
CA LYS A 437 -3.76 39.75 12.68
C LYS A 437 -2.94 38.76 11.86
N ALA A 438 -2.82 38.99 10.55
CA ALA A 438 -2.00 38.16 9.67
C ALA A 438 -0.51 38.36 9.94
N VAL A 439 0.22 37.28 10.22
CA VAL A 439 1.63 37.32 10.60
C VAL A 439 2.50 36.44 9.70
N LYS A 440 3.78 36.80 9.57
CA LYS A 440 4.83 35.93 8.98
C LYS A 440 5.70 35.32 10.08
N GLU A 441 5.96 36.08 11.13
CA GLU A 441 6.69 35.69 12.32
C GLU A 441 6.17 36.51 13.51
N VAL A 442 5.94 35.88 14.67
CA VAL A 442 5.45 36.54 15.89
C VAL A 442 5.85 35.77 17.14
N GLU A 443 6.15 36.48 18.23
CA GLU A 443 6.30 35.91 19.58
C GLU A 443 4.91 35.66 20.19
N LEU A 444 4.63 34.42 20.58
CA LEU A 444 3.35 34.00 21.17
C LEU A 444 3.33 34.30 22.67
N LYS A 445 2.20 34.84 23.15
CA LYS A 445 1.92 35.09 24.57
C LYS A 445 0.78 34.22 25.07
N ASP A 446 0.78 33.90 26.36
CA ASP A 446 -0.29 33.11 26.98
C ASP A 446 -1.69 33.65 26.60
N ASN A 447 -2.55 32.74 26.14
CA ASN A 447 -3.88 32.95 25.56
C ASN A 447 -3.93 33.53 24.14
N ASP A 448 -2.82 33.57 23.39
CA ASP A 448 -2.88 33.95 21.98
C ASP A 448 -3.62 32.90 21.14
N GLU A 449 -4.60 33.38 20.36
CA GLU A 449 -5.37 32.54 19.44
C GLU A 449 -4.71 32.52 18.06
N ILE A 450 -4.28 31.34 17.63
CA ILE A 450 -3.67 31.11 16.32
C ILE A 450 -4.75 30.51 15.42
N GLN A 451 -4.99 31.13 14.27
CA GLN A 451 -5.95 30.64 13.29
C GLN A 451 -5.25 30.26 11.98
N ILE A 452 -5.45 29.01 11.55
CA ILE A 452 -4.94 28.47 10.29
C ILE A 452 -6.10 27.79 9.56
N ALA A 453 -6.50 28.34 8.42
CA ALA A 453 -7.67 27.89 7.68
C ALA A 453 -8.95 27.90 8.55
N SER A 454 -9.62 26.77 8.74
CA SER A 454 -10.81 26.61 9.59
C SER A 454 -10.48 26.25 11.04
N GLU A 455 -9.21 25.96 11.37
CA GLU A 455 -8.81 25.52 12.70
C GLU A 455 -8.30 26.69 13.56
N SER A 456 -8.63 26.67 14.85
CA SER A 456 -8.18 27.61 15.87
C SER A 456 -7.41 26.89 16.99
N PHE A 457 -6.28 27.45 17.38
CA PHE A 457 -5.42 26.95 18.45
C PHE A 457 -5.24 28.05 19.50
N VAL A 458 -5.13 27.70 20.77
CA VAL A 458 -4.83 28.64 21.86
C VAL A 458 -3.50 28.25 22.47
N PHE A 459 -2.57 29.20 22.52
CA PHE A 459 -1.27 29.00 23.16
C PHE A 459 -1.36 29.27 24.66
N HIS A 460 -0.78 28.39 25.48
CA HIS A 460 -0.64 28.57 26.92
C HIS A 460 0.81 28.39 27.36
N GLU A 461 1.31 29.29 28.21
CA GLU A 461 2.69 29.27 28.72
C GLU A 461 2.88 28.42 29.98
#